data_AF-A0A1W6SPN1-F1
#
_entry.id   AF-A0A1W6SPN1-F1
#
_cell.length_a   1.000
_cell.length_b   1.000
_cell.length_c   1.000
_cell.angle_alpha   90.00
_cell.angle_beta   90.00
_cell.angle_gamma   90.00
#
_symmetry.space_group_name_H-M   'P 1'
#
loop_
_entity.id
_entity.type
_entity.pdbx_description
1 polymer ?
#
loop_
_entity_poly.entity_id
_entity_poly.type
_entity_poly.pdbx_seq_one_letter_code
_entity_poly.pdbx_strand_id
1 'polypeptide(L)' 'MRRRAESWIEHRPAPLTLTDTEILDWLGEYCDQAVYNRPTPEYTGGFTLYCNDIKTSAATLRATVCLAAAKWKEANK' A
#
# COMPACT_ATOMS: atom_id res chain seq x y z
N MET A 1 -34.88 -0.44 14.46
CA MET A 1 -33.50 -0.57 14.96
C MET A 1 -32.55 -0.04 13.88
N ARG A 2 -31.88 1.09 14.11
CA ARG A 2 -30.94 1.69 13.14
C ARG A 2 -29.62 0.92 13.21
N ARG A 3 -29.28 0.14 12.17
CA ARG A 3 -27.92 -0.39 12.00
C ARG A 3 -27.00 0.80 11.76
N ARG A 4 -26.16 1.14 12.74
CA ARG A 4 -25.02 2.04 12.54
C ARG A 4 -24.16 1.38 11.46
N ALA A 5 -24.18 1.93 10.25
CA ALA A 5 -23.08 1.72 9.33
C ALA A 5 -21.91 2.47 9.94
N GLU A 6 -21.16 1.81 10.81
CA GLU A 6 -19.84 2.25 11.19
C GLU A 6 -19.05 2.23 9.89
N SER A 7 -18.95 3.38 9.23
CA SER A 7 -18.05 3.56 8.10
C SER A 7 -16.65 3.36 8.66
N TRP A 8 -16.16 2.12 8.61
CA TRP A 8 -14.77 1.77 8.81
C TRP A 8 -13.98 2.46 7.69
N ILE A 9 -13.72 3.76 7.86
CA ILE A 9 -12.77 4.48 7.04
C ILE A 9 -11.45 3.81 7.36
N GLU A 10 -10.97 2.95 6.47
CA GLU A 10 -9.64 2.35 6.61
C GLU A 10 -8.66 3.49 6.83
N HIS A 11 -8.04 3.52 8.00
CA HIS A 11 -7.04 4.52 8.33
C HIS A 11 -5.88 4.35 7.36
N ARG A 12 -5.79 5.26 6.39
CA ARG A 12 -4.71 5.27 5.41
C ARG A 12 -3.68 6.30 5.88
N PRO A 13 -2.52 5.88 6.39
CA PRO A 13 -1.49 6.83 6.77
C PRO A 13 -1.06 7.68 5.58
N ALA A 14 -0.54 8.87 5.88
CA ALA A 14 0.14 9.67 4.90
C ALA A 14 1.32 8.84 4.31
N PRO A 15 1.45 8.75 2.97
CA PRO A 15 2.56 8.02 2.36
C PRO A 15 3.90 8.60 2.83
N LEU A 16 4.86 7.73 3.14
CA LEU A 16 6.22 8.19 3.43
C LEU A 16 6.89 8.69 2.16
N THR A 17 7.73 9.71 2.26
CA THR A 17 8.51 10.20 1.10
C THR A 17 9.84 9.46 1.02
N LEU A 18 9.79 8.21 0.56
CA LEU A 18 10.99 7.40 0.33
C LEU A 18 11.69 7.82 -0.99
N THR A 19 13.03 7.72 -0.98
CA THR A 19 13.88 7.83 -2.16
C THR A 19 13.88 6.54 -2.98
N ASP A 20 14.34 6.58 -4.23
CA ASP A 20 14.32 5.39 -5.12
C ASP A 20 15.13 4.22 -4.55
N THR A 21 16.26 4.49 -3.89
CA THR A 21 17.09 3.45 -3.25
C THR A 21 16.36 2.83 -2.06
N GLU A 22 15.76 3.64 -1.20
CA GLU A 22 14.98 3.15 -0.05
C GLU A 22 13.76 2.35 -0.50
N ILE A 23 13.16 2.70 -1.64
CA ILE A 23 12.04 1.95 -2.23
C ILE A 23 12.48 0.53 -2.61
N LEU A 24 13.62 0.39 -3.27
CA LEU A 24 14.14 -0.91 -3.70
C LEU A 24 14.59 -1.76 -2.50
N ASP A 25 15.26 -1.14 -1.54
CA ASP A 25 15.67 -1.78 -0.28
C ASP A 25 14.45 -2.30 0.48
N TRP A 26 13.44 -1.46 0.66
CA TRP A 26 12.20 -1.83 1.36
C TRP A 26 11.43 -2.94 0.64
N LEU A 27 11.37 -2.91 -0.70
CA LEU A 27 10.77 -3.99 -1.49
C LEU A 27 11.51 -5.32 -1.30
N GLY A 28 12.85 -5.29 -1.24
CA GLY A 28 13.66 -6.49 -1.05
C GLY A 28 13.59 -7.06 0.36
N GLU A 29 13.47 -6.20 1.37
CA GLU A 29 13.48 -6.61 2.78
C GLU A 29 12.09 -7.00 3.30
N TYR A 30 11.03 -6.29 2.89
CA TYR A 30 9.70 -6.43 3.49
C TYR A 30 8.65 -7.04 2.58
N CYS A 31 8.86 -7.08 1.25
CA CYS A 31 7.82 -7.51 0.32
C CYS A 31 8.10 -8.86 -0.31
N ASP A 32 7.18 -9.80 -0.13
CA ASP A 32 7.22 -11.10 -0.78
C ASP A 32 6.75 -11.02 -2.23
N GLN A 33 5.80 -10.14 -2.53
CA GLN A 33 5.18 -10.07 -3.86
C GLN A 33 4.78 -8.65 -4.27
N ALA A 34 5.10 -8.33 -5.53
CA ALA A 34 4.61 -7.14 -6.23
C ALA A 34 3.81 -7.54 -7.47
N VAL A 35 2.53 -7.20 -7.51
CA VAL A 35 1.64 -7.46 -8.64
C VAL A 35 1.35 -6.16 -9.37
N TYR A 36 1.67 -6.13 -10.66
CA TYR A 36 1.22 -5.07 -11.55
C TYR A 36 -0.13 -5.45 -12.15
N ASN A 37 -1.17 -4.67 -11.84
CA ASN A 37 -2.48 -4.79 -12.44
C ASN A 37 -2.54 -3.84 -13.64
N ARG A 38 -2.57 -4.43 -14.83
CA ARG A 38 -2.69 -3.66 -16.08
C ARG A 38 -4.00 -2.86 -16.06
N PRO A 39 -3.96 -1.56 -16.40
CA PRO A 39 -5.18 -0.76 -16.54
C PRO A 39 -6.07 -1.32 -17.66
N THR A 40 -7.37 -1.36 -17.40
CA THR A 40 -8.42 -1.68 -18.39
C THR A 40 -9.41 -0.51 -18.45
N PRO A 41 -10.30 -0.44 -19.46
CA PRO A 41 -11.30 0.63 -19.54
C PRO A 41 -12.19 0.73 -18.28
N GLU A 42 -12.33 -0.35 -17.53
CA GLU A 42 -13.16 -0.46 -16.33
C GLU A 42 -12.37 -0.21 -15.03
N TYR A 43 -11.03 -0.28 -15.06
CA TYR A 43 -10.17 -0.19 -13.88
C TYR A 43 -8.90 0.62 -14.15
N THR A 44 -8.61 1.60 -13.29
CA THR A 44 -7.45 2.51 -13.39
C THR A 44 -6.08 1.80 -13.36
N GLY A 45 -6.04 0.49 -13.04
CA GLY A 45 -4.81 -0.28 -12.91
C GLY A 45 -3.95 0.20 -11.74
N GLY A 46 -2.74 -0.36 -11.63
CA GLY A 46 -1.77 0.07 -10.63
C GLY A 46 -0.94 -1.09 -10.08
N PHE A 47 -0.35 -0.87 -8.91
CA PHE A 47 0.46 -1.86 -8.21
C PHE A 47 -0.26 -2.32 -6.96
N THR A 48 -0.17 -3.61 -6.69
CA THR A 48 -0.55 -4.20 -5.41
C THR A 48 0.67 -4.87 -4.82
N LEU A 49 1.05 -4.46 -3.62
CA LEU A 49 2.15 -5.05 -2.88
C LEU A 49 1.61 -5.87 -1.71
N TYR A 50 2.29 -6.98 -1.46
CA TYR A 50 2.10 -7.85 -0.31
C TYR A 50 3.40 -7.89 0.46
N CYS A 51 3.42 -7.30 1.64
CA CYS A 51 4.63 -7.10 2.44
C CYS A 51 4.34 -7.38 3.92
N ASN A 52 4.96 -8.40 4.53
CA ASN A 52 4.82 -8.72 5.96
C ASN A 52 3.40 -8.51 6.54
N ASP A 53 2.42 -9.23 5.98
CA ASP A 53 0.97 -9.15 6.31
C ASP A 53 0.24 -7.86 5.87
N ILE A 54 0.96 -6.86 5.36
CA ILE A 54 0.41 -5.61 4.85
C ILE A 54 0.14 -5.75 3.34
N LYS A 55 -1.13 -5.63 2.98
CA LYS A 55 -1.57 -5.46 1.59
C LYS A 55 -1.79 -3.98 1.29
N THR A 56 -1.13 -3.46 0.26
CA THR A 56 -1.38 -2.09 -0.23
C THR A 56 -1.57 -2.06 -1.73
N SER A 57 -2.39 -1.12 -2.19
CA SER A 57 -2.58 -0.86 -3.62
C SER A 57 -2.59 0.63 -3.92
N ALA A 58 -1.86 1.04 -4.96
CA ALA A 58 -1.90 2.41 -5.47
C ALA A 58 -1.59 2.45 -6.98
N ALA A 59 -1.79 3.60 -7.60
CA ALA A 59 -1.58 3.78 -9.04
C ALA A 59 -0.12 3.56 -9.48
N THR A 60 0.86 3.79 -8.60
CA THR A 60 2.29 3.65 -8.90
C THR A 60 3.00 2.79 -7.85
N LEU A 61 4.10 2.15 -8.26
CA LEU A 61 4.93 1.34 -7.36
C LEU A 61 5.41 2.19 -6.17
N ARG A 62 5.94 3.39 -6.44
CA ARG A 62 6.35 4.35 -5.42
C ARG A 62 5.25 4.64 -4.42
N ALA A 63 4.06 5.04 -4.87
CA ALA A 63 2.95 5.32 -3.97
C ALA A 63 2.56 4.08 -3.12
N THR A 64 2.64 2.89 -3.71
CA THR A 64 2.29 1.64 -3.03
C THR A 64 3.31 1.29 -1.94
N VAL A 65 4.60 1.43 -2.22
CA VAL A 65 5.71 1.23 -1.26
C VAL A 65 5.67 2.27 -0.15
N CYS A 66 5.56 3.55 -0.50
CA CYS A 66 5.44 4.66 0.44
C CYS A 66 4.29 4.47 1.44
N LEU A 67 3.15 3.95 0.97
CA LEU A 67 2.00 3.62 1.82
C LEU A 67 2.24 2.39 2.68
N ALA A 68 2.87 1.37 2.13
CA ALA A 68 3.11 0.12 2.84
C ALA A 68 4.14 0.32 3.96
N ALA A 69 5.23 1.05 3.68
CA ALA A 69 6.19 1.48 4.68
C ALA A 69 5.56 2.37 5.76
N ALA A 70 4.62 3.26 5.40
CA ALA A 70 3.88 4.05 6.37
C ALA A 70 3.00 3.18 7.28
N LYS A 71 2.25 2.23 6.72
CA LYS A 71 1.44 1.26 7.48
C LYS A 71 2.32 0.40 8.39
N TRP A 72 3.47 -0.07 7.90
CA TRP A 72 4.41 -0.85 8.69
C TRP A 72 4.97 -0.05 9.87
N LYS A 73 5.33 1.22 9.63
CA LYS A 73 5.80 2.13 10.68
C LYS A 73 4.74 2.41 11.74
N GLU A 74 3.46 2.51 11.38
CA GLU A 74 2.37 2.65 12.35
C GLU A 74 2.13 1.36 13.15
N ALA A 75 2.25 0.19 12.51
CA ALA A 75 2.04 -1.10 13.16
C ALA A 75 3.16 -1.50 14.14
N ASN A 76 4.38 -1.00 13.92
CA ASN A 76 5.58 -1.34 14.71
C ASN A 76 6.02 -0.21 15.66
N LYS A 77 5.10 0.68 16.04
CA LYS A 77 5.36 1.79 16.96
C LYS A 77 4.79 1.51 18.34
#